data_AF-A0A8H7FLW0-F1
#
_entry.id   AF-A0A8H7FLW0-F1
#
_cell.length_a   1.000
_cell.length_b   1.000
_cell.length_c   1.000
_cell.angle_alpha   90.00
_cell.angle_beta   90.00
_cell.angle_gamma   90.00
#
_symmetry.space_group_name_H-M   'P 1'
#
loop_
_entity.id
_entity.type
_entity.pdbx_description
1 polymer ?
#
loop_
_entity_poly.entity_id
_entity_poly.type
_entity_poly.pdbx_seq_one_letter_code
_entity_poly.pdbx_strand_id
1 'polypeptide(L)'
;MGGTYTEKLEGTQRELGSYFDKSATVVRSKFQWFENKYAQPLIAFSLDTFDTHPFVATFFAIFAALALLPVVAFLGVTVCTIAGVSFLFFVIAVVTIILLQILFVVILLSTLTILAIVALISTPLAISTYVFYRLVVYLRRTGPAGLPSWFSEMKVLFLGGAVKLHNSHMKVVEASEGSDVSGDGVLVDGKGVNVEGK
;
A
#
# COMPACT_ATOMS: atom_id res chain seq x y z
N MET A 1 -15.80 -13.16 -13.74
CA MET A 1 -16.03 -12.54 -12.41
C MET A 1 -15.39 -11.15 -12.35
N GLY A 2 -15.88 -10.17 -13.13
CA GLY A 2 -15.28 -8.82 -13.21
C GLY A 2 -16.25 -7.65 -12.97
N GLY A 3 -17.55 -7.89 -12.81
CA GLY A 3 -18.57 -6.83 -12.76
C GLY A 3 -18.75 -6.14 -11.39
N THR A 4 -18.24 -6.72 -10.30
CA THR A 4 -18.48 -6.19 -8.95
C THR A 4 -17.62 -4.97 -8.60
N TYR A 5 -16.47 -4.77 -9.27
CA TYR A 5 -15.60 -3.62 -9.01
C TYR A 5 -16.06 -2.36 -9.74
N THR A 6 -16.62 -2.50 -10.94
CA THR A 6 -17.13 -1.36 -11.73
C THR A 6 -18.36 -0.73 -11.10
N GLU A 7 -19.28 -1.55 -10.57
CA GLU A 7 -20.51 -1.08 -9.92
C GLU A 7 -20.21 -0.29 -8.62
N LYS A 8 -19.20 -0.72 -7.86
CA LYS A 8 -18.76 -0.02 -6.65
C LYS A 8 -18.07 1.32 -6.95
N LEU A 9 -17.35 1.41 -8.07
CA LEU A 9 -16.72 2.65 -8.52
C LEU A 9 -17.78 3.69 -8.92
N GLU A 10 -18.78 3.29 -9.70
CA GLU A 10 -19.87 4.17 -10.14
C GLU A 10 -20.71 4.69 -8.96
N GLY A 11 -20.98 3.84 -7.97
CA GLY A 11 -21.65 4.24 -6.74
C GLY A 11 -20.87 5.32 -5.96
N THR A 12 -19.56 5.11 -5.79
CA THR A 12 -18.68 6.06 -5.08
C THR A 12 -18.59 7.40 -5.83
N GLN A 13 -18.52 7.35 -7.15
CA GLN A 13 -18.44 8.56 -7.99
C GLN A 13 -19.74 9.37 -7.97
N ARG A 14 -20.90 8.71 -7.95
CA ARG A 14 -22.21 9.36 -7.74
C ARG A 14 -22.33 10.00 -6.35
N GLU A 15 -21.86 9.30 -5.32
CA GLU A 15 -21.89 9.81 -3.95
C GLU A 15 -21.03 11.08 -3.82
N LEU A 16 -19.80 11.05 -4.35
CA LEU A 16 -18.91 12.22 -4.43
C LEU A 16 -19.57 13.38 -5.18
N GLY A 17 -20.21 13.11 -6.33
CA GLY A 17 -20.97 14.12 -7.08
C GLY A 17 -22.07 14.77 -6.24
N SER A 18 -22.82 13.97 -5.47
CA SER A 18 -23.87 14.49 -4.59
C SER A 18 -23.33 15.39 -3.47
N TYR A 19 -22.13 15.10 -2.95
CA TYR A 19 -21.46 15.95 -1.96
C TYR A 19 -21.03 17.29 -2.55
N PHE A 20 -20.53 17.30 -3.78
CA PHE A 20 -20.20 18.54 -4.49
C PHE A 20 -21.44 19.37 -4.76
N ASP A 21 -22.52 18.77 -5.27
CA ASP A 21 -23.78 19.47 -5.50
C ASP A 21 -24.36 20.05 -4.21
N LYS A 22 -24.37 19.27 -3.13
CA LYS A 22 -24.84 19.73 -1.82
C LYS A 22 -23.99 20.89 -1.30
N SER A 23 -22.67 20.79 -1.39
CA SER A 23 -21.74 21.85 -0.97
C SER A 23 -21.93 23.12 -1.81
N ALA A 24 -22.06 22.99 -3.12
CA ALA A 24 -22.32 24.11 -4.04
C ALA A 24 -23.67 24.78 -3.76
N THR A 25 -24.71 24.00 -3.44
CA THR A 25 -26.03 24.52 -3.09
C THR A 25 -26.00 25.29 -1.78
N VAL A 26 -25.26 24.81 -0.78
CA VAL A 26 -25.07 25.51 0.50
C VAL A 26 -24.35 26.84 0.26
N VAL A 27 -23.24 26.84 -0.49
CA VAL A 27 -22.50 28.07 -0.80
C VAL A 27 -23.38 29.06 -1.57
N ARG A 28 -24.12 28.62 -2.59
CA ARG A 28 -25.07 29.47 -3.33
C ARG A 28 -26.16 30.05 -2.44
N SER A 29 -26.77 29.25 -1.57
CA SER A 29 -27.83 29.73 -0.67
C SER A 29 -27.33 30.79 0.31
N LYS A 30 -26.09 30.63 0.82
CA LYS A 30 -25.44 31.61 1.70
C LYS A 30 -25.07 32.88 0.93
N PHE A 31 -24.59 32.73 -0.30
CA PHE A 31 -24.28 33.87 -1.16
C PHE A 31 -25.53 34.67 -1.51
N GLN A 32 -26.62 34.02 -1.91
CA GLN A 32 -27.91 34.67 -2.18
C GLN A 32 -28.47 35.40 -0.96
N TRP A 33 -28.37 34.79 0.22
CA TRP A 33 -28.78 35.45 1.46
C TRP A 33 -27.92 36.69 1.77
N PHE A 34 -26.61 36.59 1.55
CA PHE A 34 -25.68 37.72 1.74
C PHE A 34 -25.96 38.83 0.72
N GLU A 35 -26.18 38.48 -0.54
CA GLU A 35 -26.49 39.40 -1.62
C GLU A 35 -27.77 40.19 -1.33
N ASN A 36 -28.86 39.50 -1.00
CA ASN A 36 -30.12 40.16 -0.67
C ASN A 36 -30.05 40.98 0.62
N LYS A 37 -29.36 40.49 1.65
CA LYS A 37 -29.38 41.13 2.97
C LYS A 37 -28.39 42.29 3.10
N TYR A 38 -27.26 42.24 2.40
CA TYR A 38 -26.18 43.21 2.55
C TYR A 38 -25.85 43.92 1.24
N ALA A 39 -25.68 43.20 0.13
CA ALA A 39 -25.24 43.83 -1.12
C ALA A 39 -26.32 44.74 -1.71
N GLN A 40 -27.57 44.25 -1.82
CA GLN A 40 -28.69 45.00 -2.40
C GLN A 40 -28.98 46.33 -1.68
N PRO A 41 -29.14 46.37 -0.33
CA PRO A 41 -29.41 47.63 0.36
C PRO A 41 -28.21 48.58 0.31
N LEU A 42 -26.97 48.08 0.30
CA LEU A 42 -25.79 48.93 0.19
C LEU A 42 -25.70 49.61 -1.18
N ILE A 43 -26.01 48.88 -2.24
CA ILE A 43 -26.04 49.41 -3.61
C ILE A 43 -27.14 50.46 -3.73
N ALA A 44 -28.37 50.15 -3.28
CA ALA A 44 -29.48 51.09 -3.31
C ALA A 44 -29.17 52.38 -2.52
N PHE A 45 -28.60 52.24 -1.32
CA PHE A 45 -28.16 53.38 -0.50
C PHE A 45 -27.05 54.19 -1.16
N SER A 46 -26.10 53.53 -1.83
CA SER A 46 -25.03 54.21 -2.54
C SER A 46 -25.56 55.09 -3.69
N LEU A 47 -26.51 54.55 -4.49
CA LEU A 47 -27.11 55.26 -5.61
C LEU A 47 -27.88 56.50 -5.13
N ASP A 48 -28.69 56.36 -4.08
CA ASP A 48 -29.44 57.47 -3.48
C ASP A 48 -28.52 58.57 -2.90
N THR A 49 -27.40 58.17 -2.30
CA THR A 49 -26.39 59.10 -1.77
C THR A 49 -25.65 59.86 -2.88
N PHE A 50 -25.39 59.21 -4.03
CA PHE A 50 -24.76 59.86 -5.18
C PHE A 50 -25.65 60.96 -5.79
N ASP A 51 -26.96 60.73 -5.86
CA ASP A 51 -27.92 61.72 -6.38
C ASP A 51 -28.03 62.93 -5.45
N THR A 52 -27.98 62.72 -4.13
CA THR A 52 -28.16 63.80 -3.16
C THR A 52 -26.89 64.63 -2.96
N HIS A 53 -25.71 64.00 -2.88
CA HIS A 53 -24.43 64.66 -2.56
C HIS A 53 -23.23 64.07 -3.34
N PRO A 54 -23.08 64.38 -4.64
CA PRO A 54 -22.12 63.70 -5.53
C PRO A 54 -20.65 63.88 -5.13
N PHE A 55 -20.27 65.05 -4.59
CA PHE A 55 -18.89 65.32 -4.17
C PHE A 55 -18.47 64.51 -2.94
N VAL A 56 -19.36 64.35 -1.96
CA VAL A 56 -19.07 63.58 -0.74
C VAL A 56 -19.05 62.08 -1.07
N ALA A 57 -20.00 61.62 -1.89
CA ALA A 57 -20.10 60.22 -2.30
C ALA A 57 -18.85 59.75 -3.09
N THR A 58 -18.37 60.56 -4.04
CA THR A 58 -17.15 60.24 -4.82
C THR A 58 -15.89 60.20 -3.94
N PHE A 59 -15.76 61.12 -2.97
CA PHE A 59 -14.65 61.10 -2.02
C PHE A 59 -14.65 59.80 -1.19
N PHE A 60 -15.78 59.42 -0.61
CA PHE A 60 -15.90 58.17 0.15
C PHE A 60 -15.67 56.92 -0.72
N ALA A 61 -16.12 56.92 -1.97
CA ALA A 61 -15.89 55.82 -2.89
C ALA A 61 -14.39 55.62 -3.18
N ILE A 62 -13.67 56.70 -3.49
CA ILE A 62 -12.22 56.66 -3.72
C ILE A 62 -11.47 56.28 -2.43
N PHE A 63 -11.86 56.85 -1.30
CA PHE A 63 -11.29 56.51 0.01
C PHE A 63 -11.50 55.02 0.34
N ALA A 64 -12.71 54.49 0.12
CA ALA A 64 -13.02 53.09 0.34
C ALA A 64 -12.25 52.17 -0.62
N ALA A 65 -12.12 52.54 -1.90
CA ALA A 65 -11.32 51.79 -2.86
C ALA A 65 -9.84 51.75 -2.47
N LEU A 66 -9.26 52.89 -2.06
CA LEU A 66 -7.88 52.99 -1.58
C LEU A 66 -7.68 52.25 -0.25
N ALA A 67 -8.67 52.27 0.64
CA ALA A 67 -8.64 51.55 1.92
C ALA A 67 -8.82 50.03 1.77
N LEU A 68 -9.51 49.57 0.73
CA LEU A 68 -9.65 48.15 0.43
C LEU A 68 -8.34 47.55 -0.09
N LEU A 69 -7.51 48.33 -0.80
CA LEU A 69 -6.24 47.87 -1.35
C LEU A 69 -5.30 47.25 -0.30
N PRO A 70 -5.00 47.89 0.85
CA PRO A 70 -4.17 47.29 1.90
C PRO A 70 -4.86 46.10 2.58
N VAL A 71 -6.20 46.08 2.68
CA VAL A 71 -6.94 44.96 3.27
C VAL A 71 -6.84 43.72 2.38
N VAL A 72 -7.04 43.88 1.08
CA VAL A 72 -6.91 42.80 0.09
C VAL A 72 -5.47 42.32 0.00
N ALA A 73 -4.50 43.23 -0.01
CA ALA A 73 -3.07 42.88 0.02
C ALA A 73 -2.72 42.08 1.28
N PHE A 74 -3.18 42.51 2.46
CA PHE A 74 -2.98 41.79 3.72
C PHE A 74 -3.62 40.39 3.71
N LEU A 75 -4.86 40.27 3.22
CA LEU A 75 -5.53 38.98 3.06
C LEU A 75 -4.75 38.06 2.11
N GLY A 76 -4.31 38.58 0.96
CA GLY A 76 -3.53 37.84 -0.01
C GLY A 76 -2.20 37.32 0.55
N VAL A 77 -1.45 38.19 1.24
CA VAL A 77 -0.19 37.82 1.90
C VAL A 77 -0.42 36.79 3.01
N THR A 78 -1.49 36.95 3.80
CA THR A 78 -1.83 36.02 4.88
C THR A 78 -2.14 34.63 4.33
N VAL A 79 -3.01 34.53 3.31
CA VAL A 79 -3.35 33.25 2.66
C VAL A 79 -2.11 32.62 2.02
N CYS A 80 -1.28 33.41 1.33
CA CYS A 80 -0.05 32.93 0.72
C CYS A 80 0.94 32.41 1.76
N THR A 81 1.06 33.08 2.91
CA THR A 81 1.95 32.68 4.01
C THR A 81 1.45 31.38 4.65
N ILE A 82 0.15 31.25 4.92
CA ILE A 82 -0.43 30.03 5.47
C ILE A 82 -0.20 28.87 4.48
N ALA A 83 -0.51 29.06 3.20
CA ALA A 83 -0.32 28.04 2.18
C ALA A 83 1.17 27.64 2.03
N GLY A 84 2.08 28.61 2.02
CA GLY A 84 3.51 28.38 1.94
C GLY A 84 4.06 27.60 3.14
N VAL A 85 3.66 27.98 4.36
CA VAL A 85 4.05 27.27 5.58
C VAL A 85 3.49 25.85 5.58
N SER A 86 2.21 25.66 5.25
CA SER A 86 1.59 24.33 5.15
C SER A 86 2.30 23.44 4.13
N PHE A 87 2.63 23.97 2.94
CA PHE A 87 3.37 23.25 1.92
C PHE A 87 4.78 22.86 2.39
N LEU A 88 5.48 23.77 3.06
CA LEU A 88 6.81 23.51 3.62
C LEU A 88 6.79 22.39 4.66
N PHE A 89 5.83 22.41 5.60
CA PHE A 89 5.64 21.32 6.57
C PHE A 89 5.32 20.00 5.89
N PHE A 90 4.49 20.02 4.84
CA PHE A 90 4.15 18.82 4.08
C PHE A 90 5.39 18.21 3.41
N VAL A 91 6.22 19.03 2.77
CA VAL A 91 7.48 18.57 2.14
C VAL A 91 8.41 17.97 3.20
N ILE A 92 8.60 18.65 4.32
CA ILE A 92 9.45 18.16 5.42
C ILE A 92 8.91 16.82 5.93
N ALA A 93 7.60 16.70 6.18
CA ALA A 93 6.99 15.47 6.65
C ALA A 93 7.21 14.30 5.68
N VAL A 94 7.01 14.52 4.38
CA VAL A 94 7.25 13.50 3.34
C VAL A 94 8.71 13.06 3.33
N VAL A 95 9.66 14.01 3.36
CA VAL A 95 11.10 13.70 3.41
C VAL A 95 11.44 12.90 4.66
N THR A 96 10.93 13.28 5.83
CA THR A 96 11.16 12.54 7.09
C THR A 96 10.62 11.12 7.02
N ILE A 97 9.42 10.92 6.47
CA ILE A 97 8.82 9.58 6.31
C ILE A 97 9.69 8.71 5.40
N ILE A 98 10.15 9.25 4.27
CA ILE A 98 11.01 8.51 3.33
C ILE A 98 12.33 8.13 4.00
N LEU A 99 12.97 9.04 4.72
CA LEU A 99 14.21 8.76 5.45
C LEU A 99 14.02 7.68 6.51
N LEU A 100 12.92 7.75 7.27
CA LEU A 100 12.58 6.74 8.27
C LEU A 100 12.36 5.37 7.61
N GLN A 101 11.67 5.34 6.48
CA GLN A 101 11.42 4.11 5.73
C GLN A 101 12.73 3.47 5.25
N ILE A 102 13.65 4.27 4.70
CA ILE A 102 14.99 3.80 4.27
C ILE A 102 15.76 3.24 5.47
N LEU A 103 15.74 3.93 6.61
CA LEU A 103 16.39 3.46 7.84
C LEU A 103 15.84 2.10 8.28
N PHE A 104 14.51 1.93 8.29
CA PHE A 104 13.87 0.66 8.63
C PHE A 104 14.26 -0.47 7.66
N VAL A 105 14.32 -0.19 6.35
CA VAL A 105 14.76 -1.18 5.35
C VAL A 105 16.20 -1.61 5.60
N VAL A 106 17.10 -0.67 5.92
CA VAL A 106 18.50 -0.99 6.24
C VAL A 106 18.61 -1.84 7.50
N ILE A 107 17.86 -1.51 8.56
CA ILE A 107 17.82 -2.31 9.80
C ILE A 107 17.29 -3.71 9.51
N LEU A 108 16.22 -3.83 8.73
CA LEU A 108 15.64 -5.12 8.34
C LEU A 108 16.66 -5.94 7.54
N LEU A 109 17.30 -5.36 6.53
CA LEU A 109 18.30 -6.06 5.72
C LEU A 109 19.50 -6.52 6.57
N SER A 110 19.96 -5.67 7.49
CA SER A 110 21.03 -5.98 8.43
C SER A 110 20.66 -7.14 9.35
N THR A 111 19.48 -7.10 9.97
CA THR A 111 18.99 -8.18 10.83
C THR A 111 18.81 -9.48 10.05
N LEU A 112 18.26 -9.44 8.84
CA LEU A 112 18.10 -10.62 7.99
C LEU A 112 19.46 -11.23 7.62
N THR A 113 20.46 -10.40 7.35
CA THR A 113 21.83 -10.83 7.06
C THR A 113 22.47 -11.52 8.27
N ILE A 114 22.33 -10.93 9.47
CA ILE A 114 22.82 -11.53 10.72
C ILE A 114 22.13 -12.88 10.97
N LEU A 115 20.80 -12.94 10.82
CA LEU A 115 20.04 -14.18 10.97
C LEU A 115 20.48 -15.24 9.96
N ALA A 116 20.75 -14.86 8.71
CA ALA A 116 21.24 -15.77 7.69
C ALA A 116 22.61 -16.37 8.06
N ILE A 117 23.53 -15.54 8.57
CA ILE A 117 24.85 -16.01 9.05
C ILE A 117 24.69 -16.94 10.25
N VAL A 118 23.86 -16.57 11.22
CA VAL A 118 23.58 -17.40 12.41
C VAL A 118 22.98 -18.74 11.98
N ALA A 119 22.04 -18.75 11.03
CA ALA A 119 21.47 -19.98 10.49
C ALA A 119 22.51 -20.84 9.77
N LEU A 120 23.40 -20.21 8.97
CA LEU A 120 24.48 -20.87 8.25
C LEU A 120 25.49 -21.51 9.19
N ILE A 121 25.76 -20.93 10.36
CA ILE A 121 26.67 -21.50 11.36
C ILE A 121 25.95 -22.54 12.24
N SER A 122 24.70 -22.29 12.61
CA SER A 122 23.91 -23.16 13.49
C SER A 122 23.57 -24.49 12.82
N THR A 123 23.26 -24.49 11.52
CA THR A 123 22.93 -25.71 10.76
C THR A 123 24.06 -26.76 10.74
N PRO A 124 25.31 -26.47 10.35
CA PRO A 124 26.40 -27.45 10.37
C PRO A 124 26.78 -27.83 11.80
N LEU A 125 26.65 -26.92 12.78
CA LEU A 125 26.86 -27.26 14.19
C LEU A 125 25.84 -28.30 14.66
N ALA A 126 24.55 -28.09 14.40
CA ALA A 126 23.49 -29.04 14.75
C ALA A 126 23.68 -30.39 14.05
N ILE A 127 24.04 -30.38 12.77
CA ILE A 127 24.38 -31.59 12.00
C ILE A 127 25.59 -32.29 12.63
N SER A 128 26.67 -31.55 12.93
CA SER A 128 27.88 -32.08 13.55
C SER A 128 27.60 -32.72 14.91
N THR A 129 26.85 -32.04 15.78
CA THR A 129 26.43 -32.57 17.08
C THR A 129 25.58 -33.83 16.93
N TYR A 130 24.64 -33.87 15.98
CA TYR A 130 23.83 -35.04 15.70
C TYR A 130 24.67 -36.23 15.22
N VAL A 131 25.56 -36.01 14.26
CA VAL A 131 26.47 -37.02 13.71
C VAL A 131 27.39 -37.55 14.81
N PHE A 132 27.93 -36.67 15.65
CA PHE A 132 28.79 -37.03 16.78
C PHE A 132 28.04 -37.83 17.84
N TYR A 133 26.84 -37.39 18.23
CA TYR A 133 25.98 -38.13 19.16
C TYR A 133 25.67 -39.53 18.65
N ARG A 134 25.29 -39.65 17.38
CA ARG A 134 25.01 -40.95 16.74
C ARG A 134 26.26 -41.83 16.71
N LEU A 135 27.43 -41.27 16.39
CA LEU A 135 28.70 -42.00 16.41
C LEU A 135 29.00 -42.56 17.81
N VAL A 136 28.87 -41.75 18.86
CA VAL A 136 29.07 -42.18 20.25
C VAL A 136 28.13 -43.32 20.63
N VAL A 137 26.86 -43.25 20.23
CA VAL A 137 25.88 -44.32 20.48
C VAL A 137 26.27 -45.61 19.75
N TYR A 138 26.71 -45.54 18.50
CA TYR A 138 27.17 -46.70 17.73
C TYR A 138 28.43 -47.34 18.35
N LEU A 139 29.42 -46.53 18.74
CA LEU A 139 30.64 -47.01 19.39
C LEU A 139 30.34 -47.74 20.70
N ARG A 140 29.37 -47.25 21.48
CA ARG A 140 28.94 -47.92 22.72
C ARG A 140 28.24 -49.26 22.48
N ARG A 141 27.50 -49.42 21.38
CA ARG A 141 26.73 -50.64 21.10
C ARG A 141 27.56 -51.74 20.42
N THR A 142 28.39 -51.38 19.44
CA THR A 142 29.07 -52.35 18.56
C THR A 142 30.60 -52.37 18.76
N GLY A 143 31.13 -51.44 19.55
CA GLY A 143 32.57 -51.28 19.72
C GLY A 143 33.25 -50.70 18.46
N PRO A 144 34.59 -50.78 18.37
CA PRO A 144 35.38 -50.18 17.28
C PRO A 144 35.13 -50.82 15.90
N ALA A 145 34.59 -52.05 15.86
CA ALA A 145 34.27 -52.74 14.61
C ALA A 145 33.11 -52.11 13.82
N GLY A 146 32.31 -51.23 14.43
CA GLY A 146 31.17 -50.55 13.77
C GLY A 146 31.53 -49.30 12.96
N LEU A 147 32.79 -48.84 13.01
CA LEU A 147 33.26 -47.66 12.26
C LEU A 147 33.14 -47.78 10.73
N PRO A 148 33.59 -48.87 10.08
CA PRO A 148 33.55 -48.98 8.62
C PRO A 148 32.12 -49.06 8.07
N SER A 149 31.19 -49.71 8.78
CA SER A 149 29.77 -49.76 8.40
C SER A 149 29.07 -48.41 8.55
N TRP A 150 29.43 -47.63 9.59
CA TRP A 150 28.90 -46.28 9.75
C TRP A 150 29.40 -45.33 8.65
N PHE A 151 30.67 -45.44 8.25
CA PHE A 151 31.23 -44.64 7.15
C PHE A 151 30.57 -44.95 5.81
N SER A 152 30.28 -46.22 5.51
CA SER A 152 29.58 -46.59 4.28
C SER A 152 28.13 -46.06 4.28
N GLU A 153 27.41 -46.12 5.41
CA GLU A 153 26.09 -45.49 5.57
C GLU A 153 26.14 -43.97 5.36
N MET A 154 27.10 -43.27 5.97
CA MET A 154 27.24 -41.82 5.82
C MET A 154 27.59 -41.43 4.37
N LYS A 155 28.44 -42.21 3.70
CA LYS A 155 28.77 -41.98 2.28
C LYS A 155 27.53 -42.13 1.40
N VAL A 156 26.68 -43.12 1.67
CA VAL A 156 25.40 -43.30 0.94
C VAL A 156 24.43 -42.15 1.21
N LEU A 157 24.33 -41.66 2.45
CA LEU A 157 23.47 -40.53 2.78
C LEU A 157 23.93 -39.21 2.16
N PHE A 158 25.24 -38.93 2.14
CA PHE A 158 25.80 -37.70 1.57
C PHE A 158 25.89 -37.73 0.03
N LEU A 159 26.35 -38.83 -0.58
CA LEU A 159 26.45 -38.93 -2.05
C LEU A 159 25.13 -39.34 -2.72
N GLY A 160 24.31 -40.15 -2.06
CA GLY A 160 23.03 -40.62 -2.60
C GLY A 160 21.99 -39.50 -2.73
N GLY A 161 22.06 -38.46 -1.90
CA GLY A 161 21.21 -37.28 -2.00
C GLY A 161 21.46 -36.44 -3.25
N ALA A 162 22.73 -36.27 -3.64
CA ALA A 162 23.12 -35.47 -4.81
C ALA A 162 22.70 -36.13 -6.14
N VAL A 163 22.79 -37.46 -6.24
CA VAL A 163 22.42 -38.20 -7.45
C VAL A 163 20.90 -38.19 -7.69
N LYS A 164 20.08 -38.14 -6.63
CA LYS A 164 18.62 -38.16 -6.75
C LYS A 164 18.03 -36.84 -7.28
N LEU A 165 18.70 -35.71 -7.05
CA LEU A 165 18.26 -34.39 -7.53
C LEU A 165 18.52 -34.21 -9.04
N HIS A 166 19.62 -34.77 -9.56
CA HIS A 166 19.96 -34.71 -10.98
C HIS A 166 18.99 -35.53 -11.86
N ASN A 167 18.60 -36.73 -11.43
CA ASN A 167 17.65 -37.58 -12.19
C ASN A 167 16.21 -37.04 -12.20
N SER A 168 15.85 -36.21 -11.22
CA SER A 168 14.50 -35.62 -11.12
C SER A 168 14.30 -34.49 -12.13
N HIS A 169 15.36 -33.74 -12.44
CA HIS A 169 15.29 -32.61 -13.37
C HIS A 169 15.31 -33.03 -14.84
N MET A 170 15.80 -34.24 -15.15
CA MET A 170 15.83 -34.78 -16.52
C MET A 170 14.49 -35.41 -16.94
N LYS A 171 13.74 -36.00 -16.00
CA LYS A 171 12.39 -36.57 -16.29
C LYS A 171 11.30 -35.53 -16.51
N VAL A 172 11.46 -34.30 -16.02
CA VAL A 172 10.47 -33.23 -16.24
C VAL A 172 10.58 -32.62 -17.64
N VAL A 173 11.76 -32.69 -18.26
CA VAL A 173 11.96 -32.18 -19.63
C VAL A 173 11.41 -33.17 -20.68
N GLU A 174 11.47 -34.48 -20.46
CA GLU A 174 10.85 -35.47 -21.36
C GLU A 174 9.32 -35.57 -21.24
N ALA A 175 8.71 -34.99 -20.21
CA ALA A 175 7.24 -34.96 -20.08
C ALA A 175 6.57 -33.76 -20.76
N SER A 176 7.34 -32.84 -21.37
CA SER A 176 6.81 -31.65 -22.04
C SER A 176 6.84 -31.71 -23.57
N GLU A 177 7.33 -32.80 -24.17
CA GLU A 177 7.36 -33.01 -25.62
C GLU A 177 6.60 -34.31 -25.97
N GLY A 178 5.28 -34.27 -25.92
CA GLY A 178 4.46 -35.37 -26.43
C GLY A 178 3.07 -35.48 -25.85
N SER A 179 2.17 -34.55 -26.20
CA SER A 179 0.73 -34.81 -26.15
C SER A 179 -0.06 -33.76 -26.96
N ASP A 180 0.24 -33.65 -28.25
CA ASP A 180 -0.77 -33.28 -29.24
C ASP A 180 -1.57 -34.55 -29.57
N VAL A 181 -2.54 -34.91 -28.73
CA VAL A 181 -3.57 -35.89 -29.08
C VAL A 181 -4.93 -35.33 -28.71
N SER A 182 -5.58 -34.83 -29.77
CA SER A 182 -7.02 -34.73 -29.94
C SER A 182 -7.74 -35.99 -29.47
N GLY A 183 -8.74 -35.82 -28.61
CA GLY A 183 -9.68 -36.85 -28.14
C GLY A 183 -10.57 -36.20 -27.10
N ASP A 184 -11.64 -35.54 -27.50
CA ASP A 184 -12.96 -36.13 -27.79
C ASP A 184 -13.56 -36.84 -26.57
N GLY A 185 -14.81 -36.46 -26.28
CA GLY A 185 -15.34 -36.44 -24.93
C GLY A 185 -15.69 -37.79 -24.32
N VAL A 186 -15.80 -37.80 -22.98
CA VAL A 186 -16.69 -38.71 -22.26
C VAL A 186 -17.29 -37.97 -21.06
N LEU A 187 -18.60 -37.71 -21.18
CA LEU A 187 -19.52 -37.50 -20.07
C LEU A 187 -19.45 -38.69 -19.11
N VAL A 188 -19.07 -38.47 -17.85
CA VAL A 188 -19.39 -39.40 -16.77
C VAL A 188 -20.33 -38.71 -15.80
N ASP A 189 -21.59 -39.08 -16.01
CA ASP A 189 -22.76 -38.92 -15.19
C ASP A 189 -22.60 -39.57 -13.80
N GLY A 190 -23.19 -38.91 -12.80
CA GLY A 190 -23.88 -39.53 -11.67
C GLY A 190 -23.13 -40.46 -10.73
N LYS A 191 -22.92 -40.01 -9.49
CA LYS A 191 -23.42 -40.77 -8.33
C LYS A 191 -23.57 -39.90 -7.08
N GLY A 192 -24.82 -39.64 -6.73
CA GLY A 192 -25.19 -39.10 -5.42
C GLY A 192 -24.82 -40.08 -4.31
N VAL A 193 -24.33 -39.54 -3.20
CA VAL A 193 -24.23 -40.24 -1.93
C VAL A 193 -25.03 -39.40 -0.92
N ASN A 194 -26.27 -39.84 -0.73
CA ASN A 194 -27.09 -39.53 0.42
C ASN A 194 -26.66 -40.48 1.55
N VAL A 195 -26.21 -39.94 2.69
CA VAL A 195 -26.17 -40.68 3.96
C VAL A 195 -26.72 -39.77 5.04
N GLU A 196 -28.05 -39.83 5.14
CA GLU A 196 -28.83 -39.56 6.33
C GLU A 196 -28.65 -40.74 7.30
N GLY A 197 -28.37 -40.50 8.58
CA GLY A 197 -28.26 -41.60 9.53
C GLY A 197 -27.76 -41.31 10.94
N LYS A 198 -28.62 -40.65 11.72
CA LYS A 198 -28.74 -40.64 13.20
C LYS A 198 -27.77 -39.79 14.03
#